data_AF-A0A1Q3EN35-F1
#
_entry.id   AF-A0A1Q3EN35-F1
#
_cell.length_a   1.000
_cell.length_b   1.000
_cell.length_c   1.000
_cell.angle_alpha   90.00
_cell.angle_beta   90.00
_cell.angle_gamma   90.00
#
_symmetry.space_group_name_H-M   'P 1'
#
loop_
_entity.id
_entity.type
_entity.pdbx_description
1 polymer ?
#
loop_
_entity_poly.entity_id
_entity_poly.type
_entity_poly.pdbx_seq_one_letter_code
_entity_poly.pdbx_strand_id
1 'polypeptide(L)'
;MPPSKKRKSSDSAPGPTTVALGPTPSDLLTQMLKLTSPEALVKVLERTLYPTLDTLPAKPRSDIVEVLQKALKDTERVHELRTTIEYETRRKSLESQIKNLEKDAKRNWKHGYEEQGEMMSEIATEVLEWLPDLWRIGVEEGIEIQAIQRCLSLCTTIIRRIENCGSRAEFSDMDFELTIEDSDGQTIYKHRYQPVSDTVAWMWRELWISASASQSPFEAGILDDVESLNLKDSVLGLIRTGNLGQFEQEEGDEDDDEYQDAHWTPSMRAAASRVLDARHAARLVEFNTNLSTAVYNTLLQESPKIKPMLLDTLRKHVFGAQTTNFSSNVYRSAAEIFAKDSPDDLPKLHDALPSWEKSSDIMQLFVKHFSTQESSTLREKGLQIIEQGFCDARSSVMSEIEDTFPGFDEAYDWLEERVSEGKISKKEPQQRFGPEARKRDAFIDKFEDIAIRNRYGDSYSEEFGYWDDRDVGVDSDDSDYEEQMDIRQPDMSRPFLIWATALCEWPNKEEAQKLWERMNSSGDDDNLLFSVEGVADSLAGKCDYDYNHNGAKQYVSDGIKAMYNVLRCPDLKALEKYQMKTTSSYGGITFTSIPTF
;
A
#
# COMPACT_ATOMS: atom_id res chain seq x y z
N MET A 1 -58.77 -6.58 47.69
CA MET A 1 -58.77 -7.88 48.41
C MET A 1 -58.87 -8.97 47.36
N PRO A 2 -57.81 -9.79 47.17
CA PRO A 2 -57.62 -11.07 47.88
C PRO A 2 -56.22 -11.18 48.56
N PRO A 3 -55.91 -12.26 49.31
CA PRO A 3 -54.97 -12.19 50.44
C PRO A 3 -53.50 -12.42 50.09
N SER A 4 -52.66 -11.61 50.74
CA SER A 4 -51.21 -11.72 50.85
C SER A 4 -50.80 -13.04 51.51
N LYS A 5 -50.10 -13.89 50.76
CA LYS A 5 -49.41 -15.08 51.27
C LYS A 5 -48.08 -14.65 51.90
N LYS A 6 -48.02 -14.73 53.23
CA LYS A 6 -46.79 -14.64 54.03
C LYS A 6 -45.78 -15.70 53.56
N ARG A 7 -44.65 -15.27 53.00
CA ARG A 7 -43.45 -16.10 52.80
C ARG A 7 -42.86 -16.42 54.17
N LYS A 8 -42.75 -17.72 54.47
CA LYS A 8 -41.94 -18.26 55.57
C LYS A 8 -40.48 -17.88 55.35
N SER A 9 -39.85 -17.31 56.37
CA SER A 9 -38.40 -17.20 56.49
C SER A 9 -37.81 -18.61 56.51
N SER A 10 -37.06 -18.95 55.47
CA SER A 10 -36.21 -20.13 55.44
C SER A 10 -34.98 -19.86 56.30
N ASP A 11 -34.72 -20.79 57.21
CA ASP A 11 -33.52 -20.84 58.05
C ASP A 11 -32.24 -20.58 57.24
N SER A 12 -31.50 -19.58 57.70
CA SER A 12 -30.13 -19.30 57.30
C SER A 12 -29.24 -20.47 57.71
N ALA A 13 -28.86 -21.30 56.74
CA ALA A 13 -27.79 -22.26 56.91
C ALA A 13 -26.48 -21.51 57.29
N PRO A 14 -25.70 -22.00 58.27
CA PRO A 14 -24.42 -21.42 58.62
C PRO A 14 -23.50 -21.47 57.39
N GLY A 15 -23.04 -20.30 56.95
CA GLY A 15 -22.09 -20.20 55.85
C GLY A 15 -20.83 -21.02 56.15
N PRO A 16 -20.20 -21.62 55.13
CA PRO A 16 -18.99 -22.41 55.32
C PRO A 16 -17.94 -21.51 55.96
N THR A 17 -17.51 -21.87 57.16
CA THR A 17 -16.40 -21.25 57.87
C THR A 17 -15.17 -21.38 56.99
N THR A 18 -14.77 -20.30 56.33
CA THR A 18 -13.55 -20.24 55.51
C THR A 18 -12.34 -20.39 56.44
N VAL A 19 -11.89 -21.64 56.62
CA VAL A 19 -10.63 -21.92 57.31
C VAL A 19 -9.53 -21.37 56.43
N ALA A 20 -8.81 -20.35 56.91
CA ALA A 20 -7.66 -19.78 56.23
C ALA A 20 -6.62 -20.90 56.01
N LEU A 21 -6.50 -21.36 54.76
CA LEU A 21 -5.44 -22.28 54.36
C LEU A 21 -4.10 -21.56 54.57
N GLY A 22 -3.23 -22.16 55.38
CA GLY A 22 -1.87 -21.65 55.57
C GLY A 22 -1.06 -21.66 54.25
N PRO A 23 0.10 -20.99 54.23
CA PRO A 23 0.96 -20.95 53.04
C PRO A 23 1.34 -22.35 52.59
N THR A 24 1.30 -22.58 51.28
CA THR A 24 1.69 -23.87 50.70
C THR A 24 3.21 -24.07 50.74
N PRO A 25 3.72 -25.31 50.68
CA PRO A 25 5.16 -25.56 50.57
C PRO A 25 5.79 -24.81 49.39
N SER A 26 5.10 -24.71 48.25
CA SER A 26 5.54 -23.91 47.09
C SER A 26 5.67 -22.42 47.42
N ASP A 27 4.70 -21.82 48.12
CA ASP A 27 4.75 -20.40 48.49
C ASP A 27 5.97 -20.08 49.35
N LEU A 28 6.30 -20.97 50.30
CA LEU A 28 7.45 -20.82 51.17
C LEU A 28 8.77 -20.99 50.41
N LEU A 29 8.87 -21.99 49.54
CA LEU A 29 10.07 -22.20 48.70
C LEU A 29 10.31 -21.02 47.75
N THR A 30 9.26 -20.49 47.12
CA THR A 30 9.37 -19.29 46.27
C THR A 30 9.79 -18.06 47.07
N GLN A 31 9.29 -17.89 48.30
CA GLN A 31 9.75 -16.81 49.18
C GLN A 31 11.23 -16.98 49.55
N MET A 32 11.68 -18.21 49.84
CA MET A 32 13.08 -18.48 50.14
C MET A 32 14.00 -18.19 48.95
N LEU A 33 13.58 -18.54 47.73
CA LEU A 33 14.29 -18.22 46.48
C LEU A 33 14.44 -16.71 46.27
N LYS A 34 13.47 -15.89 46.71
CA LYS A 34 13.55 -14.43 46.63
C LYS A 34 14.48 -13.81 47.68
N LEU A 35 14.68 -14.50 48.81
CA LEU A 35 15.44 -13.99 49.96
C LEU A 35 16.89 -14.47 49.99
N THR A 36 17.23 -15.52 49.25
CA THR A 36 18.55 -16.18 49.32
C THR A 36 19.09 -16.51 47.93
N SER A 37 20.42 -16.63 47.79
CA SER A 37 21.01 -17.13 46.55
C SER A 37 20.70 -18.63 46.37
N PRO A 38 20.74 -19.18 45.15
CA PRO A 38 20.52 -20.60 44.91
C PRO A 38 21.41 -21.51 45.76
N GLU A 39 22.68 -21.17 45.93
CA GLU A 39 23.64 -21.97 46.72
C GLU A 39 23.33 -21.92 48.21
N ALA A 40 22.91 -20.75 48.72
CA ALA A 40 22.50 -20.60 50.11
C ALA A 40 21.19 -21.36 50.37
N LEU A 41 20.25 -21.32 49.42
CA LEU A 41 19.02 -22.08 49.49
C LEU A 41 19.29 -23.58 49.56
N VAL A 42 20.13 -24.13 48.67
CA VAL A 42 20.51 -25.56 48.68
C VAL A 42 21.05 -25.96 50.05
N LYS A 43 21.95 -25.16 50.66
CA LYS A 43 22.47 -25.45 52.01
C LYS A 43 21.38 -25.42 53.09
N VAL A 44 20.39 -24.53 52.97
CA VAL A 44 19.25 -24.50 53.90
C VAL A 44 18.39 -25.74 53.70
N LEU A 45 18.07 -26.11 52.47
CA LEU A 45 17.30 -27.32 52.14
C LEU A 45 18.00 -28.59 52.63
N GLU A 46 19.32 -28.71 52.42
CA GLU A 46 20.15 -29.80 52.94
C GLU A 46 20.09 -29.93 54.46
N ARG A 47 20.10 -28.79 55.17
CA ARG A 47 20.11 -28.79 56.63
C ARG A 47 18.72 -29.05 57.24
N THR A 48 17.66 -28.58 56.59
CA THR A 48 16.30 -28.59 57.19
C THR A 48 15.32 -29.50 56.46
N LEU A 49 15.21 -29.38 55.14
CA LEU A 49 14.18 -30.07 54.38
C LEU A 49 14.55 -31.53 54.14
N TYR A 50 15.77 -31.83 53.71
CA TYR A 50 16.17 -33.20 53.35
C TYR A 50 16.01 -34.19 54.54
N PRO A 51 16.47 -33.87 55.77
CA PRO A 51 16.25 -34.76 56.92
C PRO A 51 14.76 -34.95 57.25
N THR A 52 13.95 -33.93 57.00
CA THR A 52 12.50 -34.01 57.21
C THR A 52 11.85 -34.95 56.19
N LEU A 53 12.24 -34.87 54.93
CA LEU A 53 11.79 -35.79 53.88
C LEU A 53 12.20 -37.24 54.18
N ASP A 54 13.42 -37.43 54.67
CA ASP A 54 13.98 -38.75 55.03
C ASP A 54 13.33 -39.38 56.27
N THR A 55 12.59 -38.60 57.06
CA THR A 55 11.86 -39.08 58.25
C THR A 55 10.37 -39.32 58.00
N LEU A 56 9.86 -39.01 56.80
CA LEU A 56 8.45 -39.24 56.45
C LEU A 56 8.06 -40.73 56.47
N PRO A 57 6.80 -41.08 56.78
CA PRO A 57 6.32 -42.45 56.65
C PRO A 57 6.51 -43.02 55.23
N ALA A 58 6.62 -44.35 55.12
CA ALA A 58 7.03 -45.02 53.87
C ALA A 58 6.19 -44.63 52.64
N LYS A 59 4.86 -44.51 52.79
CA LYS A 59 3.97 -44.17 51.67
C LYS A 59 4.19 -42.74 51.13
N PRO A 60 4.02 -41.65 51.93
CA PRO A 60 4.33 -40.29 51.48
C PRO A 60 5.76 -40.13 50.96
N ARG A 61 6.72 -40.83 51.55
CA ARG A 61 8.10 -40.83 51.07
C ARG A 61 8.22 -41.43 49.67
N SER A 62 7.57 -42.57 49.42
CA SER A 62 7.53 -43.20 48.10
C SER A 62 6.91 -42.28 47.05
N ASP A 63 5.77 -41.65 47.38
CA ASP A 63 5.07 -40.73 46.47
C ASP A 63 5.98 -39.54 46.10
N ILE A 64 6.71 -38.98 47.08
CA ILE A 64 7.68 -37.89 46.86
C ILE A 64 8.88 -38.36 46.02
N VAL A 65 9.42 -39.55 46.30
CA VAL A 65 10.55 -40.10 45.53
C VAL A 65 10.15 -40.29 44.06
N GLU A 66 8.96 -40.79 43.78
CA GLU A 66 8.46 -40.96 42.41
C GLU A 66 8.37 -39.60 41.68
N VAL A 67 7.82 -38.58 42.35
CA VAL A 67 7.76 -37.21 41.80
C VAL A 67 9.16 -36.63 41.56
N LEU A 68 10.08 -36.81 42.51
CA LEU A 68 11.47 -36.31 42.38
C LEU A 68 12.25 -37.06 41.31
N GLN A 69 12.03 -38.37 41.14
CA GLN A 69 12.64 -39.15 40.06
C GLN A 69 12.12 -38.69 38.70
N LYS A 70 10.83 -38.38 38.58
CA LYS A 70 10.27 -37.78 37.37
C LYS A 70 10.91 -36.41 37.10
N ALA A 71 10.93 -35.52 38.09
CA ALA A 71 11.52 -34.20 37.96
C ALA A 71 13.03 -34.24 37.64
N LEU A 72 13.77 -35.21 38.19
CA LEU A 72 15.19 -35.41 37.88
C LEU A 72 15.37 -35.81 36.42
N LYS A 73 14.60 -36.79 35.93
CA LYS A 73 14.62 -37.19 34.51
C LYS A 73 14.27 -36.03 33.59
N ASP A 74 13.26 -35.23 33.96
CA ASP A 74 12.89 -34.03 33.20
C ASP A 74 14.04 -33.02 33.20
N THR A 75 14.73 -32.83 34.33
CA THR A 75 15.89 -31.92 34.43
C THR A 75 17.09 -32.42 33.62
N GLU A 76 17.38 -33.72 33.66
CA GLU A 76 18.45 -34.35 32.88
C GLU A 76 18.17 -34.20 31.38
N ARG A 77 16.94 -34.48 30.94
CA ARG A 77 16.50 -34.27 29.56
C ARG A 77 16.63 -32.81 29.12
N VAL A 78 16.19 -31.87 29.96
CA VAL A 78 16.35 -30.42 29.70
C VAL A 78 17.83 -30.03 29.60
N HIS A 79 18.69 -30.61 30.45
CA HIS A 79 20.12 -30.37 30.40
C HIS A 79 20.76 -30.90 29.10
N GLU A 80 20.40 -32.11 28.69
CA GLU A 80 20.83 -32.71 27.42
C GLU A 80 20.38 -31.85 26.23
N LEU A 81 19.11 -31.49 26.17
CA LEU A 81 18.55 -30.58 25.17
C LEU A 81 19.29 -29.23 25.14
N ARG A 82 19.60 -28.65 26.30
CA ARG A 82 20.36 -27.39 26.35
C ARG A 82 21.74 -27.53 25.70
N THR A 83 22.38 -28.69 25.83
CA THR A 83 23.68 -28.90 25.18
C THR A 83 23.58 -28.98 23.67
N THR A 84 22.45 -29.39 23.09
CA THR A 84 22.28 -29.47 21.62
C THR A 84 22.11 -28.11 20.94
N ILE A 85 21.83 -27.04 21.70
CA ILE A 85 21.75 -25.68 21.14
C ILE A 85 23.07 -25.31 20.45
N GLU A 86 24.22 -25.66 21.05
CA GLU A 86 25.57 -25.45 20.50
C GLU A 86 25.81 -24.09 19.79
N TYR A 87 25.19 -23.01 20.28
CA TYR A 87 25.11 -21.73 19.58
C TYR A 87 26.46 -21.22 19.05
N GLU A 88 27.49 -21.21 19.89
CA GLU A 88 28.81 -20.69 19.51
C GLU A 88 29.52 -21.56 18.45
N THR A 89 29.26 -22.87 18.45
CA THR A 89 29.81 -23.80 17.46
C THR A 89 29.13 -23.57 16.11
N ARG A 90 27.79 -23.60 16.08
CA ARG A 90 26.98 -23.35 14.88
C ARG A 90 27.21 -21.96 14.30
N ARG A 91 27.28 -20.93 15.16
CA ARG A 91 27.61 -19.56 14.76
C ARG A 91 28.94 -19.48 14.02
N LYS A 92 30.01 -20.06 14.57
CA LYS A 92 31.33 -20.03 13.92
C LYS A 92 31.32 -20.77 12.58
N SER A 93 30.64 -21.91 12.51
CA SER A 93 30.46 -22.69 11.29
C SER A 93 29.77 -21.85 10.20
N LEU A 94 28.53 -21.42 10.47
CA LEU A 94 27.70 -20.66 9.54
C LEU A 94 28.37 -19.34 9.13
N GLU A 95 28.94 -18.58 10.08
CA GLU A 95 29.64 -17.33 9.77
C GLU A 95 30.86 -17.55 8.88
N SER A 96 31.58 -18.67 9.04
CA SER A 96 32.73 -19.01 8.21
C SER A 96 32.28 -19.37 6.79
N GLN A 97 31.26 -20.22 6.66
CA GLN A 97 30.75 -20.65 5.36
C GLN A 97 30.18 -19.49 4.54
N ILE A 98 29.34 -18.64 5.13
CA ILE A 98 28.78 -17.48 4.42
C ILE A 98 29.86 -16.48 3.98
N LYS A 99 30.93 -16.29 4.77
CA LYS A 99 32.07 -15.44 4.39
C LYS A 99 32.84 -16.04 3.22
N ASN A 100 32.93 -17.37 3.14
CA ASN A 100 33.54 -18.06 2.00
C ASN A 100 32.68 -17.91 0.74
N LEU A 101 31.36 -18.13 0.84
CA LEU A 101 30.41 -17.93 -0.24
C LEU A 101 30.46 -16.49 -0.79
N GLU A 102 30.34 -15.48 0.07
CA GLU A 102 30.39 -14.06 -0.34
C GLU A 102 31.72 -13.69 -1.02
N LYS A 103 32.82 -14.29 -0.56
CA LYS A 103 34.15 -14.07 -1.14
C LYS A 103 34.28 -14.75 -2.50
N ASP A 104 33.73 -15.94 -2.66
CA ASP A 104 33.73 -16.64 -3.95
C ASP A 104 32.81 -15.97 -4.96
N ALA A 105 31.58 -15.62 -4.58
CA ALA A 105 30.63 -14.87 -5.40
C ALA A 105 31.26 -13.59 -5.97
N LYS A 106 32.05 -12.86 -5.18
CA LYS A 106 32.78 -11.65 -5.63
C LYS A 106 33.95 -11.95 -6.58
N ARG A 107 34.64 -13.08 -6.42
CA ARG A 107 35.86 -13.40 -7.18
C ARG A 107 35.56 -14.16 -8.47
N ASN A 108 34.55 -15.01 -8.43
CA ASN A 108 34.21 -15.96 -9.49
C ASN A 108 32.73 -15.83 -9.93
N TRP A 109 32.20 -14.61 -9.92
CA TRP A 109 30.81 -14.33 -10.28
C TRP A 109 30.35 -14.96 -11.62
N LYS A 110 31.23 -14.97 -12.63
CA LYS A 110 30.86 -15.38 -14.00
C LYS A 110 30.80 -16.90 -14.18
N HIS A 111 31.69 -17.65 -13.52
CA HIS A 111 31.94 -19.07 -13.79
C HIS A 111 31.81 -19.98 -12.56
N GLY A 112 31.65 -19.43 -11.35
CA GLY A 112 31.57 -20.20 -10.11
C GLY A 112 30.15 -20.47 -9.62
N TYR A 113 29.11 -20.23 -10.42
CA TYR A 113 27.73 -20.29 -9.93
C TYR A 113 27.31 -21.70 -9.47
N GLU A 114 27.85 -22.77 -10.07
CA GLU A 114 27.57 -24.15 -9.64
C GLU A 114 28.15 -24.42 -8.24
N GLU A 115 29.44 -24.09 -8.03
CA GLU A 115 30.11 -24.22 -6.73
C GLU A 115 29.46 -23.32 -5.66
N GLN A 116 29.06 -22.11 -6.05
CA GLN A 116 28.32 -21.20 -5.17
C GLN A 116 26.96 -21.79 -4.79
N GLY A 117 26.28 -22.44 -5.74
CA GLY A 117 25.02 -23.15 -5.48
C GLY A 117 25.18 -24.28 -4.48
N GLU A 118 26.25 -25.07 -4.60
CA GLU A 118 26.60 -26.11 -3.61
C GLU A 118 26.86 -25.50 -2.23
N MET A 119 27.64 -24.41 -2.14
CA MET A 119 27.90 -23.71 -0.88
C MET A 119 26.62 -23.16 -0.24
N MET A 120 25.68 -22.61 -1.03
CA MET A 120 24.38 -22.16 -0.52
C MET A 120 23.58 -23.32 0.06
N SER A 121 23.54 -24.45 -0.65
CA SER A 121 22.84 -25.65 -0.22
C SER A 121 23.41 -26.24 1.07
N GLU A 122 24.75 -26.27 1.22
CA GLU A 122 25.42 -26.70 2.46
C GLU A 122 25.03 -25.83 3.66
N ILE A 123 25.08 -24.50 3.49
CA ILE A 123 24.72 -23.55 4.57
C ILE A 123 23.24 -23.70 4.95
N ALA A 124 22.36 -23.78 3.94
CA ALA A 124 20.93 -23.95 4.15
C ALA A 124 20.60 -25.26 4.86
N THR A 125 21.25 -26.36 4.46
CA THR A 125 21.11 -27.67 5.09
C THR A 125 21.52 -27.63 6.56
N GLU A 126 22.65 -26.98 6.89
CA GLU A 126 23.06 -26.81 8.29
C GLU A 126 22.02 -26.03 9.12
N VAL A 127 21.41 -24.98 8.54
CA VAL A 127 20.32 -24.25 9.20
C VAL A 127 19.12 -25.15 9.42
N LEU A 128 18.66 -25.84 8.37
CA LEU A 128 17.46 -26.70 8.41
C LEU A 128 17.61 -27.87 9.38
N GLU A 129 18.77 -28.52 9.44
CA GLU A 129 19.06 -29.58 10.41
C GLU A 129 19.02 -29.09 11.87
N TRP A 130 19.27 -27.80 12.10
CA TRP A 130 19.28 -27.21 13.45
C TRP A 130 17.87 -26.83 13.94
N LEU A 131 16.96 -26.45 13.03
CA LEU A 131 15.62 -25.97 13.37
C LEU A 131 14.78 -26.97 14.21
N PRO A 132 14.76 -28.29 13.93
CA PRO A 132 14.00 -29.25 14.75
C PRO A 132 14.37 -29.22 16.23
N ASP A 133 15.67 -29.15 16.54
CA ASP A 133 16.13 -29.12 17.93
C ASP A 133 15.78 -27.78 18.60
N LEU A 134 15.91 -26.66 17.86
CA LEU A 134 15.51 -25.35 18.34
C LEU A 134 14.00 -25.28 18.62
N TRP A 135 13.18 -25.93 17.78
CA TRP A 135 11.73 -26.00 17.95
C TRP A 135 11.37 -26.77 19.23
N ARG A 136 11.91 -27.98 19.41
CA ARG A 136 11.63 -28.80 20.61
C ARG A 136 12.00 -28.04 21.89
N ILE A 137 13.14 -27.37 21.92
CA ILE A 137 13.59 -26.63 23.10
C ILE A 137 12.74 -25.38 23.37
N GLY A 138 12.54 -24.54 22.35
CA GLY A 138 11.93 -23.23 22.53
C GLY A 138 10.40 -23.24 22.54
N VAL A 139 9.79 -24.17 21.80
CA VAL A 139 8.34 -24.17 21.53
C VAL A 139 7.65 -25.26 22.33
N GLU A 140 8.08 -26.52 22.17
CA GLU A 140 7.49 -27.68 22.85
C GLU A 140 7.76 -27.65 24.35
N GLU A 141 9.01 -27.46 24.75
CA GLU A 141 9.42 -27.42 26.14
C GLU A 141 9.29 -26.04 26.79
N GLY A 142 9.26 -24.97 25.97
CA GLY A 142 9.15 -23.59 26.45
C GLY A 142 10.34 -23.14 27.31
N ILE A 143 11.52 -23.73 27.11
CA ILE A 143 12.74 -23.42 27.86
C ILE A 143 13.77 -22.69 27.00
N GLU A 144 14.71 -21.99 27.63
CA GLU A 144 15.81 -21.28 26.96
C GLU A 144 15.35 -20.36 25.80
N ILE A 145 14.12 -19.83 25.86
CA ILE A 145 13.47 -19.01 24.81
C ILE A 145 14.42 -17.91 24.28
N GLN A 146 15.15 -17.23 25.17
CA GLN A 146 16.10 -16.18 24.78
C GLN A 146 17.33 -16.71 24.01
N ALA A 147 17.78 -17.94 24.30
CA ALA A 147 18.85 -18.57 23.53
C ALA A 147 18.34 -18.96 22.15
N ILE A 148 17.14 -19.55 22.08
CA ILE A 148 16.50 -19.94 20.81
C ILE A 148 16.23 -18.72 19.92
N GLN A 149 15.73 -17.62 20.49
CA GLN A 149 15.61 -16.34 19.81
C GLN A 149 16.94 -15.92 19.14
N ARG A 150 18.06 -15.98 19.88
CA ARG A 150 19.39 -15.65 19.33
C ARG A 150 19.83 -16.59 18.21
N CYS A 151 19.49 -17.88 18.30
CA CYS A 151 19.74 -18.84 17.23
C CYS A 151 18.92 -18.50 15.97
N LEU A 152 17.62 -18.23 16.11
CA LEU A 152 16.76 -17.86 14.99
C LEU A 152 17.18 -16.54 14.32
N SER A 153 17.62 -15.54 15.10
CA SER A 153 18.16 -14.29 14.56
C SER A 153 19.43 -14.52 13.74
N LEU A 154 20.30 -15.45 14.18
CA LEU A 154 21.45 -15.88 13.39
C LEU A 154 21.01 -16.60 12.10
N CYS A 155 20.13 -17.60 12.18
CA CYS A 155 19.63 -18.33 11.00
C CYS A 155 19.03 -17.36 9.97
N THR A 156 18.14 -16.47 10.39
CA THR A 156 17.52 -15.44 9.54
C THR A 156 18.58 -14.56 8.87
N THR A 157 19.58 -14.10 9.64
CA THR A 157 20.66 -13.26 9.12
C THR A 157 21.50 -13.99 8.09
N ILE A 158 21.79 -15.28 8.31
CA ILE A 158 22.56 -16.11 7.38
C ILE A 158 21.77 -16.34 6.10
N ILE A 159 20.50 -16.75 6.17
CA ILE A 159 19.66 -16.96 4.99
C ILE A 159 19.52 -15.67 4.16
N ARG A 160 19.25 -14.54 4.80
CA ARG A 160 19.21 -13.25 4.09
C ARG A 160 20.54 -12.90 3.42
N ARG A 161 21.67 -13.27 4.01
CA ARG A 161 23.00 -13.07 3.38
C ARG A 161 23.23 -14.00 2.22
N ILE A 162 22.72 -15.24 2.26
CA ILE A 162 22.75 -16.16 1.12
C ILE A 162 21.97 -15.55 -0.05
N GLU A 163 20.72 -15.15 0.18
CA GLU A 163 19.84 -14.53 -0.81
C GLU A 163 20.47 -13.29 -1.46
N ASN A 164 21.25 -12.53 -0.69
CA ASN A 164 21.87 -11.27 -1.12
C ASN A 164 23.38 -11.36 -1.39
N CYS A 165 23.96 -12.55 -1.54
CA CYS A 165 25.42 -12.69 -1.70
C CYS A 165 25.93 -12.26 -3.09
N GLY A 166 25.04 -12.00 -4.03
CA GLY A 166 25.36 -11.55 -5.39
C GLY A 166 25.86 -12.66 -6.32
N SER A 167 25.65 -13.93 -5.97
CA SER A 167 25.86 -15.07 -6.87
C SER A 167 24.90 -15.02 -8.06
N ARG A 168 25.24 -15.73 -9.15
CA ARG A 168 24.33 -16.00 -10.27
C ARG A 168 23.45 -17.23 -10.03
N ALA A 169 23.74 -18.04 -9.02
CA ALA A 169 22.84 -19.10 -8.59
C ALA A 169 21.67 -18.46 -7.82
N GLU A 170 20.45 -18.78 -8.23
CA GLU A 170 19.24 -18.28 -7.56
C GLU A 170 18.93 -19.20 -6.38
N PHE A 171 19.04 -18.68 -5.15
CA PHE A 171 18.74 -19.45 -3.94
C PHE A 171 17.27 -19.87 -3.87
N SER A 172 16.37 -19.09 -4.47
CA SER A 172 14.94 -19.40 -4.58
C SER A 172 14.64 -20.62 -5.45
N ASP A 173 15.56 -21.02 -6.33
CA ASP A 173 15.40 -22.17 -7.22
C ASP A 173 15.89 -23.48 -6.57
N MET A 174 16.38 -23.42 -5.33
CA MET A 174 16.87 -24.59 -4.62
C MET A 174 15.76 -25.28 -3.85
N ASP A 175 15.68 -26.58 -4.06
CA ASP A 175 14.72 -27.45 -3.41
C ASP A 175 15.26 -27.93 -2.06
N PHE A 176 14.55 -27.56 -0.99
CA PHE A 176 14.84 -28.05 0.35
C PHE A 176 13.64 -28.80 0.91
N GLU A 177 13.95 -29.83 1.70
CA GLU A 177 12.95 -30.60 2.43
C GLU A 177 13.26 -30.52 3.94
N LEU A 178 12.22 -30.28 4.75
CA LEU A 178 12.31 -30.32 6.20
C LEU A 178 11.10 -31.03 6.78
N THR A 179 11.33 -31.90 7.75
CA THR A 179 10.29 -32.46 8.61
C THR A 179 10.66 -32.19 10.05
N ILE A 180 9.73 -31.57 10.79
CA ILE A 180 9.85 -31.41 12.24
C ILE A 180 8.78 -32.28 12.87
N GLU A 181 9.21 -33.08 13.85
CA GLU A 181 8.37 -33.96 14.65
C GLU A 181 8.45 -33.54 16.12
N ASP A 182 7.36 -33.72 16.84
CA ASP A 182 7.32 -33.55 18.29
C ASP A 182 7.94 -34.75 19.03
N SER A 183 7.97 -34.70 20.36
CA SER A 183 8.52 -35.78 21.19
C SER A 183 7.72 -37.09 21.09
N ASP A 184 6.47 -37.04 20.60
CA ASP A 184 5.63 -38.22 20.37
C ASP A 184 5.83 -38.80 18.94
N GLY A 185 6.67 -38.16 18.12
CA GLY A 185 6.95 -38.54 16.74
C GLY A 185 5.85 -38.11 15.76
N GLN A 186 4.96 -37.20 16.17
CA GLN A 186 3.96 -36.62 15.29
C GLN A 186 4.58 -35.49 14.47
N THR A 187 4.41 -35.55 13.15
CA THR A 187 4.84 -34.48 12.25
C THR A 187 4.00 -33.23 12.48
N ILE A 188 4.66 -32.14 12.86
CA ILE A 188 4.03 -30.82 13.10
C ILE A 188 4.25 -29.86 11.93
N TYR A 189 5.33 -30.08 11.19
CA TYR A 189 5.75 -29.27 10.07
C TYR A 189 6.40 -30.19 9.06
N LYS A 190 5.85 -30.20 7.85
CA LYS A 190 6.45 -30.89 6.73
C LYS A 190 6.50 -29.91 5.58
N HIS A 191 7.68 -29.82 5.00
CA HIS A 191 7.98 -28.81 4.02
C HIS A 191 8.73 -29.42 2.84
N ARG A 192 8.20 -29.24 1.63
CA ARG A 192 8.84 -29.63 0.37
C ARG A 192 8.86 -28.45 -0.60
N TYR A 193 10.02 -28.09 -1.14
CA TYR A 193 10.16 -27.14 -2.27
C TYR A 193 9.81 -25.64 -2.02
N GLN A 194 9.64 -25.19 -0.78
CA GLN A 194 9.50 -23.76 -0.42
C GLN A 194 10.85 -23.17 0.04
N PRO A 195 11.00 -21.84 -0.03
CA PRO A 195 12.17 -21.15 0.47
C PRO A 195 12.47 -21.42 1.95
N VAL A 196 13.76 -21.53 2.27
CA VAL A 196 14.22 -21.67 3.67
C VAL A 196 13.79 -20.47 4.52
N SER A 197 13.66 -19.28 3.92
CA SER A 197 13.17 -18.07 4.58
C SER A 197 11.75 -18.24 5.14
N ASP A 198 10.87 -18.96 4.43
CA ASP A 198 9.50 -19.24 4.90
C ASP A 198 9.50 -20.22 6.07
N THR A 199 10.37 -21.22 6.03
CA THR A 199 10.58 -22.16 7.15
C THR A 199 11.10 -21.44 8.40
N VAL A 200 12.01 -20.48 8.24
CA VAL A 200 12.51 -19.66 9.35
C VAL A 200 11.41 -18.71 9.87
N ALA A 201 10.57 -18.14 9.00
CA ALA A 201 9.41 -17.35 9.41
C ALA A 201 8.39 -18.18 10.21
N TRP A 202 8.16 -19.44 9.80
CA TRP A 202 7.34 -20.39 10.56
C TRP A 202 7.92 -20.67 11.95
N MET A 203 9.23 -20.85 12.06
CA MET A 203 9.90 -21.00 13.36
C MET A 203 9.72 -19.78 14.27
N TRP A 204 9.82 -18.57 13.72
CA TRP A 204 9.55 -17.34 14.47
C TRP A 204 8.10 -17.25 14.95
N ARG A 205 7.14 -17.66 14.12
CA ARG A 205 5.72 -17.77 14.51
C ARG A 205 5.57 -18.68 15.72
N GLU A 206 6.10 -19.89 15.65
CA GLU A 206 5.99 -20.88 16.73
C GLU A 206 6.58 -20.37 18.05
N LEU A 207 7.79 -19.79 17.99
CA LEU A 207 8.46 -19.24 19.17
C LEU A 207 7.67 -18.09 19.78
N TRP A 208 7.17 -17.17 18.94
CA TRP A 208 6.40 -16.02 19.42
C TRP A 208 5.07 -16.45 20.06
N ILE A 209 4.33 -17.38 19.44
CA ILE A 209 3.08 -17.89 19.99
C ILE A 209 3.31 -18.63 21.31
N SER A 210 4.36 -19.46 21.40
CA SER A 210 4.72 -20.16 22.65
C SER A 210 5.12 -19.18 23.76
N ALA A 211 5.96 -18.18 23.46
CA ALA A 211 6.33 -17.13 24.40
C ALA A 211 5.11 -16.32 24.90
N SER A 212 4.19 -15.99 23.99
CA SER A 212 2.95 -15.27 24.30
C SER A 212 1.96 -16.10 25.14
N ALA A 213 1.93 -17.42 24.91
CA ALA A 213 1.09 -18.35 25.66
C ALA A 213 1.58 -18.55 27.10
N SER A 214 2.90 -18.59 27.28
CA SER A 214 3.57 -18.75 28.57
C SER A 214 3.77 -17.43 29.33
N GLN A 215 3.41 -16.29 28.73
CA GLN A 215 3.69 -14.95 29.28
C GLN A 215 5.18 -14.76 29.56
N SER A 216 6.02 -15.26 28.65
CA SER A 216 7.46 -15.19 28.76
C SER A 216 7.92 -13.72 28.79
N PRO A 217 8.86 -13.35 29.67
CA PRO A 217 9.40 -11.99 29.69
C PRO A 217 10.19 -11.62 28.43
N PHE A 218 10.43 -12.59 27.53
CA PHE A 218 11.16 -12.41 26.27
C PHE A 218 10.24 -12.18 25.07
N GLU A 219 8.91 -12.21 25.23
CA GLU A 219 7.94 -12.01 24.13
C GLU A 219 8.20 -10.70 23.37
N ALA A 220 8.41 -9.59 24.09
CA ALA A 220 8.68 -8.29 23.48
C ALA A 220 9.97 -8.29 22.64
N GLY A 221 11.03 -8.94 23.13
CA GLY A 221 12.30 -9.05 22.40
C GLY A 221 12.17 -9.88 21.13
N ILE A 222 11.35 -10.93 21.14
CA ILE A 222 11.04 -11.72 19.94
C ILE A 222 10.33 -10.85 18.90
N LEU A 223 9.34 -10.05 19.33
CA LEU A 223 8.64 -9.15 18.44
C LEU A 223 9.58 -8.08 17.85
N ASP A 224 10.44 -7.47 18.68
CA ASP A 224 11.44 -6.50 18.22
C ASP A 224 12.38 -7.11 17.16
N ASP A 225 12.81 -8.36 17.33
CA ASP A 225 13.63 -9.07 16.34
C ASP A 225 12.85 -9.35 15.05
N VAL A 226 11.61 -9.85 15.14
CA VAL A 226 10.74 -10.09 13.98
C VAL A 226 10.52 -8.80 13.16
N GLU A 227 10.34 -7.66 13.84
CA GLU A 227 10.20 -6.36 13.17
C GLU A 227 11.52 -5.88 12.56
N SER A 228 12.63 -5.93 13.32
CA SER A 228 13.94 -5.48 12.83
C SER A 228 14.51 -6.32 11.68
N LEU A 229 14.11 -7.58 11.60
CA LEU A 229 14.46 -8.51 10.53
C LEU A 229 13.50 -8.42 9.32
N ASN A 230 12.49 -7.55 9.37
CA ASN A 230 11.45 -7.41 8.34
C ASN A 230 10.67 -8.70 8.07
N LEU A 231 10.42 -9.50 9.11
CA LEU A 231 9.67 -10.76 9.04
C LEU A 231 8.21 -10.61 9.48
N LYS A 232 7.80 -9.42 9.94
CA LYS A 232 6.50 -9.18 10.56
C LYS A 232 5.33 -9.69 9.72
N ASP A 233 5.26 -9.34 8.44
CA ASP A 233 4.15 -9.75 7.58
C ASP A 233 4.19 -11.25 7.25
N SER A 234 5.38 -11.82 7.02
CA SER A 234 5.54 -13.27 6.79
C SER A 234 5.10 -14.07 8.02
N VAL A 235 5.60 -13.72 9.21
CA VAL A 235 5.26 -14.41 10.47
C VAL A 235 3.76 -14.30 10.78
N LEU A 236 3.19 -13.11 10.63
CA LEU A 236 1.76 -12.89 10.91
C LEU A 236 0.86 -13.51 9.85
N GLY A 237 1.30 -13.59 8.59
CA GLY A 237 0.59 -14.26 7.50
C GLY A 237 0.45 -15.77 7.72
N LEU A 238 1.37 -16.37 8.48
CA LEU A 238 1.35 -17.78 8.85
C LEU A 238 0.40 -18.10 10.03
N ILE A 239 -0.20 -17.10 10.68
CA ILE A 239 -1.18 -17.33 11.76
C ILE A 239 -2.58 -17.45 11.14
N ARG A 240 -3.13 -18.66 11.10
CA ARG A 240 -4.42 -18.95 10.47
C ARG A 240 -5.59 -18.37 11.29
N THR A 241 -6.52 -17.68 10.62
CA THR A 241 -7.71 -17.02 11.23
C THR A 241 -8.96 -17.92 11.27
N GLY A 242 -8.84 -19.19 10.87
CA GLY A 242 -9.96 -20.12 10.75
C GLY A 242 -10.37 -20.81 12.05
N ASN A 243 -11.60 -21.34 12.09
CA ASN A 243 -12.00 -22.33 13.09
C ASN A 243 -11.03 -23.52 12.97
N LEU A 244 -10.05 -23.60 13.88
CA LEU A 244 -9.02 -24.65 13.91
C LEU A 244 -9.58 -26.08 13.82
N GLY A 245 -10.87 -26.29 14.11
CA GLY A 245 -11.54 -27.58 13.98
C GLY A 245 -12.22 -27.88 12.63
N GLN A 246 -12.21 -26.97 11.63
CA GLN A 246 -12.78 -27.25 10.30
C GLN A 246 -11.76 -27.76 9.28
N PHE A 247 -10.47 -27.49 9.50
CA PHE A 247 -9.40 -27.95 8.62
C PHE A 247 -8.88 -29.37 8.95
N GLU A 248 -9.34 -29.98 10.05
CA GLU A 248 -8.94 -31.33 10.46
C GLU A 248 -9.57 -32.45 9.60
N GLN A 249 -10.38 -32.15 8.57
CA GLN A 249 -11.14 -33.16 7.81
C GLN A 249 -11.12 -33.01 6.29
N GLU A 250 -10.44 -32.01 5.73
CA GLU A 250 -10.23 -32.01 4.28
C GLU A 250 -9.01 -32.91 4.02
N GLU A 251 -9.26 -34.13 3.54
CA GLU A 251 -8.24 -35.03 2.97
C GLU A 251 -7.62 -34.31 1.76
N GLY A 252 -6.69 -33.39 2.03
CA GLY A 252 -5.89 -32.70 1.03
C GLY A 252 -4.97 -33.70 0.34
N ASP A 253 -4.76 -33.50 -0.96
CA ASP A 253 -3.83 -34.27 -1.77
C ASP A 253 -2.47 -34.37 -1.06
N GLU A 254 -1.84 -35.55 -1.07
CA GLU A 254 -0.58 -35.88 -0.34
C GLU A 254 0.63 -34.98 -0.67
N ASP A 255 0.46 -34.00 -1.56
CA ASP A 255 1.46 -33.09 -2.09
C ASP A 255 1.30 -31.63 -1.60
N ASP A 256 0.27 -31.27 -0.85
CA ASP A 256 0.16 -29.92 -0.28
C ASP A 256 1.03 -29.78 1.00
N ASP A 257 1.88 -28.75 1.02
CA ASP A 257 2.74 -28.42 2.15
C ASP A 257 1.92 -28.10 3.41
N GLU A 258 1.77 -29.10 4.27
CA GLU A 258 0.96 -29.00 5.48
C GLU A 258 1.83 -28.71 6.70
N TYR A 259 1.81 -27.47 7.18
CA TYR A 259 2.05 -27.21 8.59
C TYR A 259 0.74 -27.26 9.37
N GLN A 260 0.72 -28.02 10.45
CA GLN A 260 -0.48 -28.26 11.25
C GLN A 260 -0.38 -27.44 12.54
N ASP A 261 -1.44 -26.73 12.91
CA ASP A 261 -1.51 -26.02 14.19
C ASP A 261 -2.15 -26.92 15.29
N ALA A 262 -2.26 -28.22 15.03
CA ALA A 262 -2.90 -29.21 15.90
C ALA A 262 -2.13 -29.42 17.22
N HIS A 263 -0.80 -29.29 17.18
CA HIS A 263 0.07 -29.35 18.36
C HIS A 263 -0.09 -28.14 19.27
N TRP A 264 -0.73 -27.05 18.82
CA TRP A 264 -0.94 -25.88 19.66
C TRP A 264 -1.86 -26.21 20.85
N THR A 265 -1.29 -26.01 22.04
CA THR A 265 -2.04 -26.05 23.29
C THR A 265 -3.19 -25.02 23.28
N PRO A 266 -4.24 -25.19 24.11
CA PRO A 266 -5.31 -24.20 24.21
C PRO A 266 -4.82 -22.79 24.53
N SER A 267 -3.73 -22.65 25.31
CA SER A 267 -3.10 -21.35 25.60
C SER A 267 -2.40 -20.74 24.39
N MET A 268 -1.72 -21.55 23.57
CA MET A 268 -1.13 -21.11 22.29
C MET A 268 -2.19 -20.63 21.31
N ARG A 269 -3.28 -21.39 21.14
CA ARG A 269 -4.42 -20.95 20.30
C ARG A 269 -5.03 -19.64 20.78
N ALA A 270 -5.20 -19.49 22.10
CA ALA A 270 -5.67 -18.24 22.67
C ALA A 270 -4.66 -17.08 22.47
N ALA A 271 -3.35 -17.36 22.51
CA ALA A 271 -2.31 -16.36 22.24
C ALA A 271 -2.30 -15.93 20.77
N ALA A 272 -2.39 -16.88 19.84
CA ALA A 272 -2.52 -16.61 18.41
C ALA A 272 -3.73 -15.72 18.10
N SER A 273 -4.89 -16.01 18.71
CA SER A 273 -6.07 -15.14 18.59
C SER A 273 -5.80 -13.71 19.09
N ARG A 274 -5.14 -13.55 20.25
CA ARG A 274 -4.81 -12.21 20.78
C ARG A 274 -3.84 -11.46 19.87
N VAL A 275 -2.84 -12.14 19.32
CA VAL A 275 -1.87 -11.56 18.39
C VAL A 275 -2.57 -11.09 17.11
N LEU A 276 -3.45 -11.91 16.55
CA LEU A 276 -4.27 -11.54 15.39
C LEU A 276 -5.19 -10.36 15.68
N ASP A 277 -5.87 -10.36 16.83
CA ASP A 277 -6.74 -9.25 17.23
C ASP A 277 -5.95 -7.95 17.38
N ALA A 278 -4.75 -8.01 17.98
CA ALA A 278 -3.86 -6.87 18.12
C ALA A 278 -3.35 -6.37 16.74
N ARG A 279 -3.02 -7.27 15.82
CA ARG A 279 -2.65 -6.94 14.43
C ARG A 279 -3.80 -6.25 13.71
N HIS A 280 -5.01 -6.80 13.77
CA HIS A 280 -6.19 -6.21 13.16
C HIS A 280 -6.47 -4.83 13.76
N ALA A 281 -6.38 -4.67 15.08
CA ALA A 281 -6.52 -3.37 15.73
C ALA A 281 -5.46 -2.37 15.25
N ALA A 282 -4.19 -2.77 15.15
CA ALA A 282 -3.11 -1.91 14.66
C ALA A 282 -3.32 -1.48 13.19
N ARG A 283 -3.71 -2.41 12.31
CA ARG A 283 -3.99 -2.08 10.90
C ARG A 283 -5.26 -1.25 10.71
N LEU A 284 -6.25 -1.39 11.60
CA LEU A 284 -7.39 -0.48 11.62
C LEU A 284 -6.98 0.93 12.02
N VAL A 285 -6.06 1.07 12.99
CA VAL A 285 -5.46 2.36 13.33
C VAL A 285 -4.66 2.90 12.14
N GLU A 286 -3.86 2.08 11.48
CA GLU A 286 -3.14 2.48 10.27
C GLU A 286 -4.09 2.97 9.17
N PHE A 287 -5.14 2.22 8.88
CA PHE A 287 -6.18 2.61 7.91
C PHE A 287 -6.88 3.93 8.29
N ASN A 288 -7.11 4.15 9.59
CA ASN A 288 -7.66 5.42 10.09
C ASN A 288 -6.71 6.61 9.88
N THR A 289 -5.39 6.37 9.91
CA THR A 289 -4.36 7.41 9.79
C THR A 289 -3.88 7.63 8.35
N ASN A 290 -3.84 6.56 7.55
CA ASN A 290 -3.33 6.54 6.19
C ASN A 290 -4.29 5.73 5.32
N LEU A 291 -5.36 6.41 4.90
CA LEU A 291 -6.41 5.81 4.12
C LEU A 291 -5.92 5.54 2.69
N SER A 292 -5.71 4.26 2.38
CA SER A 292 -5.32 3.82 1.04
C SER A 292 -6.10 2.59 0.60
N THR A 293 -6.29 2.46 -0.72
CA THR A 293 -6.93 1.30 -1.35
C THR A 293 -6.15 0.00 -1.09
N ALA A 294 -4.81 0.08 -1.02
CA ALA A 294 -3.95 -1.06 -0.72
C ALA A 294 -4.21 -1.62 0.69
N VAL A 295 -4.13 -0.77 1.72
CA VAL A 295 -4.40 -1.17 3.12
C VAL A 295 -5.81 -1.73 3.28
N TYR A 296 -6.80 -1.11 2.62
CA TYR A 296 -8.18 -1.60 2.62
C TYR A 296 -8.31 -3.02 2.03
N ASN A 297 -7.72 -3.26 0.85
CA ASN A 297 -7.78 -4.57 0.20
C ASN A 297 -7.05 -5.64 1.02
N THR A 298 -5.88 -5.33 1.59
CA THR A 298 -5.15 -6.26 2.47
C THR A 298 -5.99 -6.64 3.69
N LEU A 299 -6.62 -5.67 4.34
CA LEU A 299 -7.51 -5.91 5.49
C LEU A 299 -8.72 -6.77 5.13
N LEU A 300 -9.31 -6.54 3.95
CA LEU A 300 -10.42 -7.36 3.45
C LEU A 300 -10.00 -8.79 3.11
N GLN A 301 -8.82 -8.97 2.53
CA GLN A 301 -8.28 -10.30 2.21
C GLN A 301 -8.08 -11.13 3.48
N GLU A 302 -7.58 -10.52 4.55
CA GLU A 302 -7.34 -11.20 5.83
C GLU A 302 -8.62 -11.46 6.61
N SER A 303 -9.59 -10.53 6.55
CA SER A 303 -10.85 -10.67 7.25
C SER A 303 -12.00 -10.02 6.47
N PRO A 304 -12.67 -10.76 5.58
CA PRO A 304 -13.79 -10.22 4.81
C PRO A 304 -14.94 -9.67 5.68
N LYS A 305 -15.04 -10.17 6.93
CA LYS A 305 -16.07 -9.79 7.90
C LYS A 305 -15.93 -8.34 8.39
N ILE A 306 -14.75 -7.72 8.30
CA ILE A 306 -14.55 -6.33 8.73
C ILE A 306 -14.96 -5.29 7.67
N LYS A 307 -15.37 -5.71 6.46
CA LYS A 307 -15.81 -4.80 5.39
C LYS A 307 -16.80 -3.72 5.84
N PRO A 308 -17.89 -4.01 6.58
CA PRO A 308 -18.84 -2.98 6.98
C PRO A 308 -18.21 -1.93 7.91
N MET A 309 -17.30 -2.35 8.79
CA MET A 309 -16.59 -1.46 9.71
C MET A 309 -15.59 -0.57 8.97
N LEU A 310 -14.83 -1.12 8.00
CA LEU A 310 -13.90 -0.34 7.17
C LEU A 310 -14.64 0.74 6.37
N LEU A 311 -15.79 0.39 5.78
CA LEU A 311 -16.62 1.36 5.06
C LEU A 311 -17.22 2.43 5.99
N ASP A 312 -17.64 2.06 7.21
CA ASP A 312 -18.12 3.04 8.20
C ASP A 312 -17.01 4.01 8.64
N THR A 313 -15.81 3.49 8.88
CA THR A 313 -14.61 4.30 9.12
C THR A 313 -14.34 5.26 7.95
N LEU A 314 -14.32 4.74 6.72
CA LEU A 314 -14.10 5.54 5.52
C LEU A 314 -15.12 6.67 5.41
N ARG A 315 -16.43 6.36 5.60
CA ARG A 315 -17.52 7.36 5.61
C ARG A 315 -17.30 8.42 6.68
N LYS A 316 -16.98 8.04 7.91
CA LYS A 316 -16.70 9.00 9.00
C LYS A 316 -15.54 9.92 8.67
N HIS A 317 -14.52 9.38 7.99
CA HIS A 317 -13.34 10.14 7.59
C HIS A 317 -13.70 11.16 6.50
N VAL A 318 -14.30 10.73 5.39
CA VAL A 318 -14.53 11.59 4.20
C VAL A 318 -15.80 12.44 4.28
N PHE A 319 -16.78 12.07 5.12
CA PHE A 319 -18.03 12.83 5.32
C PHE A 319 -18.09 13.54 6.69
N GLY A 320 -17.05 13.42 7.52
CA GLY A 320 -17.00 14.04 8.83
C GLY A 320 -16.91 15.57 8.78
N ALA A 321 -17.30 16.25 9.86
CA ALA A 321 -17.26 17.73 9.92
C ALA A 321 -15.84 18.34 9.92
N GLN A 322 -14.78 17.51 9.99
CA GLN A 322 -13.38 17.95 10.04
C GLN A 322 -12.63 17.72 8.72
N THR A 323 -13.34 17.56 7.60
CA THR A 323 -12.79 17.10 6.31
C THR A 323 -11.93 18.10 5.54
N THR A 324 -11.57 19.27 6.07
CA THR A 324 -10.98 20.34 5.24
C THR A 324 -9.52 20.13 4.84
N ASN A 325 -8.81 19.15 5.42
CA ASN A 325 -7.34 19.06 5.31
C ASN A 325 -6.82 17.68 4.86
N PHE A 326 -7.62 16.89 4.14
CA PHE A 326 -7.11 15.63 3.57
C PHE A 326 -6.30 15.89 2.31
N SER A 327 -5.35 15.00 1.99
CA SER A 327 -4.65 15.03 0.71
C SER A 327 -5.52 14.45 -0.41
N SER A 328 -5.23 14.82 -1.67
CA SER A 328 -5.90 14.27 -2.85
C SER A 328 -5.92 12.74 -2.88
N ASN A 329 -4.82 12.11 -2.42
CA ASN A 329 -4.68 10.65 -2.36
C ASN A 329 -5.72 9.96 -1.47
N VAL A 330 -6.17 10.62 -0.39
CA VAL A 330 -7.22 10.09 0.48
C VAL A 330 -8.56 10.07 -0.25
N TYR A 331 -8.92 11.15 -0.95
CA TYR A 331 -10.15 11.22 -1.73
C TYR A 331 -10.14 10.26 -2.92
N ARG A 332 -8.99 10.11 -3.59
CA ARG A 332 -8.80 9.12 -4.65
C ARG A 332 -9.04 7.70 -4.12
N SER A 333 -8.38 7.34 -3.03
CA SER A 333 -8.54 6.02 -2.41
C SER A 333 -9.98 5.78 -1.95
N ALA A 334 -10.64 6.80 -1.40
CA ALA A 334 -12.04 6.72 -1.02
C ALA A 334 -12.96 6.49 -2.22
N ALA A 335 -12.71 7.18 -3.34
CA ALA A 335 -13.47 7.02 -4.58
C ALA A 335 -13.30 5.61 -5.15
N GLU A 336 -12.07 5.08 -5.19
CA GLU A 336 -11.79 3.70 -5.63
C GLU A 336 -12.51 2.67 -4.76
N ILE A 337 -12.41 2.80 -3.43
CA ILE A 337 -13.06 1.89 -2.48
C ILE A 337 -14.59 1.96 -2.62
N PHE A 338 -15.18 3.16 -2.68
CA PHE A 338 -16.63 3.30 -2.85
C PHE A 338 -17.11 2.80 -4.21
N ALA A 339 -16.39 3.07 -5.31
CA ALA A 339 -16.77 2.57 -6.62
C ALA A 339 -16.85 1.03 -6.67
N LYS A 340 -15.94 0.34 -5.96
CA LYS A 340 -15.90 -1.12 -5.87
C LYS A 340 -16.95 -1.69 -4.90
N ASP A 341 -17.02 -1.13 -3.70
CA ASP A 341 -17.66 -1.79 -2.55
C ASP A 341 -18.86 -1.06 -1.96
N SER A 342 -19.08 0.21 -2.30
CA SER A 342 -20.20 1.03 -1.81
C SER A 342 -20.60 2.12 -2.81
N PRO A 343 -21.08 1.75 -4.01
CA PRO A 343 -21.29 2.69 -5.11
C PRO A 343 -22.31 3.79 -4.78
N ASP A 344 -23.26 3.53 -3.89
CA ASP A 344 -24.24 4.51 -3.40
C ASP A 344 -23.62 5.67 -2.60
N ASP A 345 -22.39 5.52 -2.10
CA ASP A 345 -21.67 6.59 -1.40
C ASP A 345 -20.85 7.47 -2.34
N LEU A 346 -20.61 7.03 -3.57
CA LEU A 346 -19.80 7.75 -4.54
C LEU A 346 -20.40 9.12 -4.95
N PRO A 347 -21.73 9.25 -5.18
CA PRO A 347 -22.35 10.56 -5.43
C PRO A 347 -22.22 11.53 -4.26
N LYS A 348 -22.24 11.01 -3.02
CA LYS A 348 -22.07 11.82 -1.80
C LYS A 348 -20.62 12.27 -1.65
N LEU A 349 -19.67 11.42 -2.02
CA LEU A 349 -18.24 11.77 -2.04
C LEU A 349 -17.98 12.93 -2.98
N HIS A 350 -18.51 12.86 -4.21
CA HIS A 350 -18.43 13.97 -5.16
C HIS A 350 -18.97 15.28 -4.58
N ASP A 351 -20.14 15.24 -3.93
CA ASP A 351 -20.76 16.45 -3.36
C ASP A 351 -20.03 16.98 -2.11
N ALA A 352 -19.24 16.14 -1.46
CA ALA A 352 -18.43 16.48 -0.30
C ALA A 352 -16.99 16.89 -0.67
N LEU A 353 -16.58 16.80 -1.93
CA LEU A 353 -15.24 17.17 -2.34
C LEU A 353 -14.98 18.67 -2.12
N PRO A 354 -13.83 19.04 -1.53
CA PRO A 354 -13.40 20.42 -1.49
C PRO A 354 -13.29 21.02 -2.89
N SER A 355 -13.54 22.32 -3.03
CA SER A 355 -13.50 23.00 -4.33
C SER A 355 -12.13 22.92 -5.03
N TRP A 356 -11.06 22.78 -4.25
CA TRP A 356 -9.69 22.63 -4.74
C TRP A 356 -9.38 21.18 -5.17
N GLU A 357 -10.10 20.19 -4.64
CA GLU A 357 -9.94 18.78 -4.99
C GLU A 357 -10.84 18.45 -6.17
N LYS A 358 -10.49 18.99 -7.33
CA LYS A 358 -11.09 18.63 -8.62
C LYS A 358 -10.05 18.11 -9.59
N SER A 359 -9.08 17.35 -9.06
CA SER A 359 -8.08 16.69 -9.89
C SER A 359 -8.78 15.85 -10.95
N SER A 360 -8.26 15.93 -12.18
CA SER A 360 -8.85 15.26 -13.35
C SER A 360 -8.96 13.74 -13.14
N ASP A 361 -8.06 13.13 -12.38
CA ASP A 361 -8.05 11.69 -12.12
C ASP A 361 -9.23 11.22 -11.25
N ILE A 362 -9.55 11.93 -10.17
CA ILE A 362 -10.69 11.56 -9.30
C ILE A 362 -12.01 11.79 -10.06
N MET A 363 -12.09 12.88 -10.82
CA MET A 363 -13.27 13.19 -11.62
C MET A 363 -13.51 12.14 -12.71
N GLN A 364 -12.46 11.60 -13.34
CA GLN A 364 -12.56 10.46 -14.25
C GLN A 364 -13.13 9.20 -13.58
N LEU A 365 -12.77 8.91 -12.32
CA LEU A 365 -13.35 7.78 -11.58
C LEU A 365 -14.87 7.96 -11.39
N PHE A 366 -15.32 9.17 -11.04
CA PHE A 366 -16.75 9.46 -10.94
C PHE A 366 -17.46 9.31 -12.27
N VAL A 367 -16.90 9.87 -13.35
CA VAL A 367 -17.48 9.78 -14.69
C VAL A 367 -17.59 8.33 -15.15
N LYS A 368 -16.53 7.54 -14.99
CA LYS A 368 -16.53 6.10 -15.30
C LYS A 368 -17.60 5.35 -14.53
N HIS A 369 -17.75 5.64 -13.24
CA HIS A 369 -18.77 4.99 -12.43
C HIS A 369 -20.19 5.42 -12.84
N PHE A 370 -20.44 6.73 -12.91
CA PHE A 370 -21.76 7.30 -13.20
C PHE A 370 -22.27 6.94 -14.60
N SER A 371 -21.38 6.79 -15.58
CA SER A 371 -21.75 6.39 -16.94
C SER A 371 -22.37 4.98 -17.02
N THR A 372 -22.00 4.10 -16.09
CA THR A 372 -22.50 2.71 -16.01
C THR A 372 -23.77 2.55 -15.18
N GLN A 373 -24.24 3.59 -14.50
CA GLN A 373 -25.40 3.50 -13.62
C GLN A 373 -26.72 3.49 -14.41
N GLU A 374 -27.68 2.70 -13.94
CA GLU A 374 -29.04 2.68 -14.50
C GLU A 374 -29.79 4.00 -14.24
N SER A 375 -29.45 4.70 -13.15
CA SER A 375 -30.07 5.97 -12.77
C SER A 375 -29.71 7.10 -13.75
N SER A 376 -30.73 7.68 -14.39
CA SER A 376 -30.55 8.82 -15.29
C SER A 376 -30.00 10.06 -14.60
N THR A 377 -30.31 10.26 -13.31
CA THR A 377 -29.81 11.41 -12.55
C THR A 377 -28.32 11.32 -12.29
N LEU A 378 -27.79 10.10 -12.08
CA LEU A 378 -26.35 9.89 -11.91
C LEU A 378 -25.62 10.02 -13.24
N ARG A 379 -26.19 9.49 -14.34
CA ARG A 379 -25.64 9.70 -15.68
C ARG A 379 -25.56 11.18 -16.05
N GLU A 380 -26.63 11.95 -15.81
CA GLU A 380 -26.63 13.39 -16.04
C GLU A 380 -25.55 14.09 -15.18
N LYS A 381 -25.36 13.67 -13.93
CA LYS A 381 -24.28 14.17 -13.08
C LYS A 381 -22.89 13.88 -13.66
N GLY A 382 -22.68 12.69 -14.22
CA GLY A 382 -21.43 12.35 -14.92
C GLY A 382 -21.19 13.23 -16.15
N LEU A 383 -22.23 13.52 -16.94
CA LEU A 383 -22.15 14.46 -18.06
C LEU A 383 -21.84 15.90 -17.61
N GLN A 384 -22.44 16.35 -16.51
CA GLN A 384 -22.13 17.67 -15.92
C GLN A 384 -20.68 17.77 -15.47
N ILE A 385 -20.09 16.68 -14.94
CA ILE A 385 -18.66 16.65 -14.60
C ILE A 385 -17.80 16.79 -15.85
N ILE A 386 -18.13 16.07 -16.94
CA ILE A 386 -17.41 16.22 -18.22
C ILE A 386 -17.51 17.65 -18.75
N GLU A 387 -18.72 18.23 -18.74
CA GLU A 387 -18.97 19.61 -19.18
C GLU A 387 -18.16 20.62 -18.38
N GLN A 388 -18.21 20.52 -17.04
CA GLN A 388 -17.42 21.38 -16.15
C GLN A 388 -15.93 21.19 -16.39
N GLY A 389 -15.46 19.95 -16.61
CA GLY A 389 -14.07 19.65 -16.91
C GLY A 389 -13.57 20.32 -18.20
N PHE A 390 -14.41 20.36 -19.24
CA PHE A 390 -14.11 21.13 -20.45
C PHE A 390 -14.10 22.64 -20.20
N CYS A 391 -15.06 23.16 -19.44
CA CYS A 391 -15.10 24.57 -19.07
C CYS A 391 -13.85 24.98 -18.28
N ASP A 392 -13.45 24.18 -17.29
CA ASP A 392 -12.27 24.43 -16.47
C ASP A 392 -10.99 24.38 -17.35
N ALA A 393 -10.84 23.36 -18.20
CA ALA A 393 -9.71 23.26 -19.13
C ALA A 393 -9.61 24.46 -20.06
N ARG A 394 -10.75 24.92 -20.58
CA ARG A 394 -10.84 26.13 -21.42
C ARG A 394 -10.47 27.38 -20.65
N SER A 395 -11.01 27.58 -19.45
CA SER A 395 -10.69 28.74 -18.62
C SER A 395 -9.20 28.77 -18.26
N SER A 396 -8.59 27.63 -17.96
CA SER A 396 -7.15 27.55 -17.72
C SER A 396 -6.35 27.99 -18.95
N VAL A 397 -6.67 27.47 -20.15
CA VAL A 397 -5.94 27.87 -21.36
C VAL A 397 -6.15 29.35 -21.68
N MET A 398 -7.36 29.88 -21.49
CA MET A 398 -7.61 31.31 -21.70
C MET A 398 -6.82 32.18 -20.72
N SER A 399 -6.73 31.80 -19.45
CA SER A 399 -5.90 32.51 -18.46
C SER A 399 -4.43 32.53 -18.90
N GLU A 400 -3.91 31.39 -19.34
CA GLU A 400 -2.53 31.30 -19.83
C GLU A 400 -2.30 32.10 -21.13
N ILE A 401 -3.31 32.20 -22.00
CA ILE A 401 -3.26 33.08 -23.19
C ILE A 401 -3.18 34.54 -22.75
N GLU A 402 -4.03 34.99 -21.84
CA GLU A 402 -4.06 36.37 -21.35
C GLU A 402 -2.75 36.76 -20.66
N ASP A 403 -2.18 35.85 -19.85
CA ASP A 403 -0.88 36.05 -19.20
C ASP A 403 0.27 36.04 -20.23
N THR A 404 0.18 35.18 -21.25
CA THR A 404 1.20 35.06 -22.29
C THR A 404 1.19 36.23 -23.28
N PHE A 405 0.01 36.79 -23.57
CA PHE A 405 -0.26 37.80 -24.59
C PHE A 405 -1.00 39.01 -23.96
N PRO A 406 -0.27 39.98 -23.37
CA PRO A 406 -0.86 41.10 -22.62
C PRO A 406 -1.76 42.03 -23.45
N GLY A 407 -1.64 42.00 -24.78
CA GLY A 407 -2.47 42.75 -25.71
C GLY A 407 -3.62 41.93 -26.31
N PHE A 408 -3.90 40.74 -25.77
CA PHE A 408 -4.88 39.80 -26.34
C PHE A 408 -6.28 40.41 -26.38
N ASP A 409 -6.72 41.09 -25.32
CA ASP A 409 -8.01 41.77 -25.27
C ASP A 409 -8.15 42.80 -26.39
N GLU A 410 -7.14 43.66 -26.57
CA GLU A 410 -7.15 44.68 -27.63
C GLU A 410 -7.08 44.06 -29.03
N ALA A 411 -6.36 42.95 -29.19
CA ALA A 411 -6.31 42.20 -30.44
C ALA A 411 -7.67 41.57 -30.76
N TYR A 412 -8.35 41.05 -29.73
CA TYR A 412 -9.65 40.42 -29.82
C TYR A 412 -10.73 41.43 -30.25
N ASP A 413 -10.82 42.57 -29.56
CA ASP A 413 -11.72 43.69 -29.90
C ASP A 413 -11.48 44.17 -31.34
N TRP A 414 -10.21 44.30 -31.73
CA TRP A 414 -9.84 44.70 -33.08
C TRP A 414 -10.32 43.69 -34.12
N LEU A 415 -10.14 42.40 -33.88
CA LEU A 415 -10.57 41.34 -34.79
C LEU A 415 -12.11 41.30 -34.90
N GLU A 416 -12.81 41.51 -33.78
CA GLU A 416 -14.27 41.58 -33.73
C GLU A 416 -14.80 42.70 -34.62
N GLU A 417 -14.22 43.90 -34.51
CA GLU A 417 -14.54 45.03 -35.37
C GLU A 417 -14.36 44.63 -36.85
N ARG A 418 -13.23 44.01 -37.23
CA ARG A 418 -12.98 43.64 -38.63
C ARG A 418 -13.93 42.57 -39.16
N VAL A 419 -14.33 41.61 -38.32
CA VAL A 419 -15.32 40.58 -38.67
C VAL A 419 -16.70 41.23 -38.85
N SER A 420 -17.11 42.10 -37.94
CA SER A 420 -18.40 42.81 -37.99
C SER A 420 -18.52 43.73 -39.23
N GLU A 421 -17.41 44.33 -39.65
CA GLU A 421 -17.32 45.15 -40.87
C GLU A 421 -17.28 44.30 -42.16
N GLY A 422 -17.23 42.96 -42.06
CA GLY A 422 -17.09 42.04 -43.19
C GLY A 422 -15.72 42.16 -43.90
N LYS A 423 -14.70 42.72 -43.24
CA LYS A 423 -13.36 42.90 -43.83
C LYS A 423 -12.57 41.60 -43.88
N ILE A 424 -12.86 40.68 -42.96
CA ILE A 424 -12.31 39.33 -42.86
C ILE A 424 -13.44 38.31 -42.70
N SER A 425 -13.37 37.20 -43.44
CA SER A 425 -14.28 36.08 -43.29
C SER A 425 -13.88 35.20 -42.10
N LYS A 426 -14.84 34.59 -41.42
CA LYS A 426 -14.61 33.55 -40.40
C LYS A 426 -13.94 32.29 -41.01
N LYS A 427 -14.37 31.90 -42.21
CA LYS A 427 -13.86 30.72 -42.95
C LYS A 427 -12.66 31.05 -43.83
N GLU A 428 -11.75 30.09 -44.00
CA GLU A 428 -10.65 30.19 -44.96
C GLU A 428 -11.17 30.36 -46.40
N PRO A 429 -10.56 31.24 -47.22
CA PRO A 429 -10.90 31.39 -48.63
C PRO A 429 -10.68 30.08 -49.41
N GLN A 430 -11.52 29.81 -50.41
CA GLN A 430 -11.40 28.60 -51.26
C GLN A 430 -10.05 28.52 -52.00
N GLN A 431 -9.40 29.67 -52.26
CA GLN A 431 -8.08 29.74 -52.90
C GLN A 431 -7.01 30.16 -51.89
N ARG A 432 -6.24 29.18 -51.41
CA ARG A 432 -5.16 29.34 -50.41
C ARG A 432 -4.07 30.36 -50.78
N PHE A 433 -3.89 30.67 -52.07
CA PHE A 433 -2.86 31.63 -52.54
C PHE A 433 -3.44 32.86 -53.25
N GLY A 434 -4.75 33.06 -53.16
CA GLY A 434 -5.45 34.19 -53.77
C GLY A 434 -5.23 35.51 -53.02
N PRO A 435 -5.63 36.66 -53.62
CA PRO A 435 -5.60 37.95 -52.96
C PRO A 435 -6.38 37.99 -51.63
N GLU A 436 -7.48 37.21 -51.54
CA GLU A 436 -8.28 37.08 -50.32
C GLU A 436 -7.56 36.35 -49.20
N ALA A 437 -6.83 35.27 -49.51
CA ALA A 437 -6.00 34.56 -48.54
C ALA A 437 -4.88 35.45 -48.01
N ARG A 438 -4.12 36.12 -48.90
CA ARG A 438 -3.08 37.07 -48.46
C ARG A 438 -3.61 38.22 -47.62
N LYS A 439 -4.81 38.71 -47.93
CA LYS A 439 -5.46 39.76 -47.14
C LYS A 439 -5.87 39.24 -45.77
N ARG A 440 -6.38 38.01 -45.69
CA ARG A 440 -6.66 37.31 -44.43
C ARG A 440 -5.39 37.15 -43.61
N ASP A 441 -4.33 36.61 -44.20
CA ASP A 441 -3.06 36.37 -43.52
C ASP A 441 -2.53 37.70 -42.95
N ALA A 442 -2.57 38.79 -43.73
CA ALA A 442 -2.20 40.12 -43.24
C ALA A 442 -3.07 40.65 -42.08
N PHE A 443 -4.33 40.20 -41.95
CA PHE A 443 -5.14 40.52 -40.77
C PHE A 443 -4.78 39.63 -39.58
N ILE A 444 -4.47 38.35 -39.79
CA ILE A 444 -4.02 37.43 -38.74
C ILE A 444 -2.66 37.89 -38.19
N ASP A 445 -1.70 38.21 -39.07
CA ASP A 445 -0.40 38.77 -38.70
C ASP A 445 -0.58 40.05 -37.86
N LYS A 446 -1.54 40.91 -38.25
CA LYS A 446 -1.82 42.13 -37.51
C LYS A 446 -2.50 41.88 -36.16
N PHE A 447 -3.38 40.89 -36.06
CA PHE A 447 -3.97 40.45 -34.79
C PHE A 447 -2.85 40.01 -33.84
N GLU A 448 -1.96 39.16 -34.33
CA GLU A 448 -0.80 38.66 -33.60
C GLU A 448 0.12 39.79 -33.12
N ASP A 449 0.43 40.75 -34.01
CA ASP A 449 1.20 41.95 -33.69
C ASP A 449 0.55 42.81 -32.59
N ILE A 450 -0.78 42.78 -32.45
CA ILE A 450 -1.48 43.50 -31.38
C ILE A 450 -1.42 42.68 -30.09
N ALA A 451 -1.65 41.37 -30.17
CA ALA A 451 -1.68 40.47 -29.01
C ALA A 451 -0.35 40.47 -28.23
N ILE A 452 0.78 40.63 -28.93
CA ILE A 452 2.12 40.64 -28.34
C ILE A 452 2.52 42.02 -27.80
N ARG A 453 1.81 43.09 -28.14
CA ARG A 453 2.17 44.44 -27.67
C ARG A 453 1.99 44.52 -26.17
N ASN A 454 3.09 44.85 -25.49
CA ASN A 454 3.04 45.16 -24.08
C ASN A 454 2.17 46.43 -23.87
N ARG A 455 1.24 46.36 -22.90
CA ARG A 455 0.25 47.42 -22.60
C ARG A 455 0.87 48.80 -22.32
N TYR A 456 2.18 48.87 -22.06
CA TYR A 456 2.90 50.10 -21.72
C TYR A 456 3.50 50.88 -22.89
N GLY A 457 3.36 50.45 -24.15
CA GLY A 457 3.68 51.29 -25.31
C GLY A 457 5.14 51.74 -25.46
N ASP A 458 6.06 51.23 -24.63
CA ASP A 458 7.48 51.55 -24.75
C ASP A 458 8.08 50.75 -25.91
N SER A 459 8.37 51.46 -27.00
CA SER A 459 8.94 50.94 -28.24
C SER A 459 10.43 50.54 -28.12
N TYR A 460 10.90 50.15 -26.93
CA TYR A 460 12.34 50.09 -26.61
C TYR A 460 12.80 48.88 -25.79
N SER A 461 12.18 47.71 -25.94
CA SER A 461 12.81 46.47 -25.49
C SER A 461 12.69 45.32 -26.49
N GLU A 462 13.29 45.48 -27.67
CA GLU A 462 13.77 44.32 -28.43
C GLU A 462 14.82 43.50 -27.64
N GLU A 463 15.33 44.04 -26.51
CA GLU A 463 16.47 43.49 -25.77
C GLU A 463 16.16 43.08 -24.30
N PHE A 464 15.00 43.45 -23.72
CA PHE A 464 14.59 42.97 -22.38
C PHE A 464 13.47 41.92 -22.49
N GLY A 465 13.91 40.67 -22.67
CA GLY A 465 13.56 39.62 -21.70
C GLY A 465 12.11 39.17 -21.61
N TYR A 466 11.47 38.82 -22.73
CA TYR A 466 10.34 37.87 -22.70
C TYR A 466 10.82 36.40 -22.53
N TRP A 467 12.13 36.19 -22.35
CA TRP A 467 12.81 34.94 -22.73
C TRP A 467 13.52 34.17 -21.62
N ASP A 468 13.57 34.66 -20.38
CA ASP A 468 14.50 34.07 -19.40
C ASP A 468 13.96 33.94 -17.97
N ASP A 469 12.67 33.63 -17.81
CA ASP A 469 12.14 33.11 -16.53
C ASP A 469 12.33 31.59 -16.39
N ARG A 470 12.93 30.92 -17.38
CA ARG A 470 13.19 29.47 -17.31
C ARG A 470 14.06 29.09 -16.11
N ASP A 471 15.06 29.92 -15.79
CA ASP A 471 16.10 29.56 -14.81
C ASP A 471 16.13 30.48 -13.58
N VAL A 472 15.19 31.42 -13.44
CA VAL A 472 15.14 32.25 -12.23
C VAL A 472 14.50 31.43 -11.10
N GLY A 473 15.34 30.64 -10.43
CA GLY A 473 15.11 30.17 -9.06
C GLY A 473 14.69 28.71 -8.85
N VAL A 474 14.83 27.81 -9.82
CA VAL A 474 14.69 26.36 -9.58
C VAL A 474 15.93 25.67 -10.14
N ASP A 475 16.75 25.10 -9.26
CA ASP A 475 17.90 24.32 -9.69
C ASP A 475 17.41 22.96 -10.20
N SER A 476 17.91 22.46 -11.33
CA SER A 476 17.57 21.10 -11.78
C SER A 476 17.99 20.02 -10.79
N ASP A 477 18.91 20.36 -9.89
CA ASP A 477 19.35 19.50 -8.80
C ASP A 477 18.42 19.57 -7.56
N ASP A 478 17.42 20.46 -7.53
CA ASP A 478 16.46 20.55 -6.43
C ASP A 478 15.50 19.34 -6.44
N SER A 479 15.24 18.76 -5.27
CA SER A 479 14.40 17.56 -5.14
C SER A 479 12.95 17.76 -5.58
N ASP A 480 12.49 19.01 -5.68
CA ASP A 480 11.15 19.40 -6.11
C ASP A 480 11.13 20.05 -7.50
N TYR A 481 12.24 19.98 -8.27
CA TYR A 481 12.34 20.55 -9.61
C TYR A 481 11.17 20.13 -10.51
N GLU A 482 10.84 18.83 -10.55
CA GLU A 482 9.72 18.32 -11.36
C GLU A 482 8.36 18.87 -10.91
N GLU A 483 8.12 19.01 -9.60
CA GLU A 483 6.88 19.58 -9.08
C GLU A 483 6.76 21.08 -9.42
N GLN A 484 7.86 21.83 -9.28
CA GLN A 484 7.90 23.22 -9.68
C GLN A 484 7.76 23.41 -11.19
N MET A 485 8.30 22.48 -11.99
CA MET A 485 8.15 22.47 -13.45
C MET A 485 6.71 22.18 -13.87
N ASP A 486 6.04 21.20 -13.26
CA ASP A 486 4.62 20.92 -13.49
C ASP A 486 3.73 22.11 -13.15
N ILE A 487 4.09 22.88 -12.10
CA ILE A 487 3.37 24.11 -11.72
C ILE A 487 3.62 25.24 -12.73
N ARG A 488 4.85 25.38 -13.23
CA ARG A 488 5.23 26.48 -14.15
C ARG A 488 4.87 26.22 -15.61
N GLN A 489 4.80 24.94 -16.01
CA GLN A 489 4.53 24.50 -17.38
C GLN A 489 3.48 23.38 -17.35
N PRO A 490 2.26 23.66 -16.85
CA PRO A 490 1.22 22.64 -16.74
C PRO A 490 0.89 22.07 -18.12
N ASP A 491 0.67 20.75 -18.22
CA ASP A 491 0.20 20.13 -19.46
C ASP A 491 -1.25 20.54 -19.74
N MET A 492 -1.41 21.66 -20.46
CA MET A 492 -2.70 22.24 -20.79
C MET A 492 -3.48 21.43 -21.85
N SER A 493 -2.80 20.53 -22.56
CA SER A 493 -3.42 19.70 -23.59
C SER A 493 -4.15 18.50 -22.99
N ARG A 494 -3.58 17.93 -21.92
CA ARG A 494 -4.05 16.70 -21.29
C ARG A 494 -5.48 16.78 -20.75
N PRO A 495 -5.93 17.85 -20.07
CA PRO A 495 -7.33 17.97 -19.63
C PRO A 495 -8.33 17.83 -20.78
N PHE A 496 -8.08 18.45 -21.94
CA PHE A 496 -8.96 18.31 -23.11
C PHE A 496 -9.02 16.88 -23.64
N LEU A 497 -7.86 16.20 -23.72
CA LEU A 497 -7.79 14.82 -24.18
C LEU A 497 -8.50 13.85 -23.23
N ILE A 498 -8.36 14.08 -21.91
CA ILE A 498 -9.06 13.32 -20.87
C ILE A 498 -10.58 13.46 -21.04
N TRP A 499 -11.10 14.69 -21.10
CA TRP A 499 -12.54 14.92 -21.17
C TRP A 499 -13.14 14.52 -22.52
N ALA A 500 -12.40 14.70 -23.62
CA ALA A 500 -12.78 14.20 -24.93
C ALA A 500 -12.85 12.67 -24.94
N THR A 501 -11.87 11.99 -24.35
CA THR A 501 -11.87 10.53 -24.23
C THR A 501 -13.06 10.07 -23.38
N ALA A 502 -13.28 10.68 -22.22
CA ALA A 502 -14.40 10.32 -21.35
C ALA A 502 -15.77 10.51 -22.02
N LEU A 503 -15.95 11.57 -22.81
CA LEU A 503 -17.16 11.82 -23.58
C LEU A 503 -17.34 10.82 -24.73
N CYS A 504 -16.26 10.53 -25.45
CA CYS A 504 -16.24 9.54 -26.53
C CYS A 504 -16.48 8.12 -25.99
N GLU A 505 -16.02 7.78 -24.80
CA GLU A 505 -16.23 6.46 -24.18
C GLU A 505 -17.60 6.35 -23.47
N TRP A 506 -18.38 7.44 -23.41
CA TRP A 506 -19.68 7.44 -22.76
C TRP A 506 -20.62 6.39 -23.39
N PRO A 507 -21.23 5.48 -22.60
CA PRO A 507 -22.00 4.35 -23.14
C PRO A 507 -23.21 4.77 -24.00
N ASN A 508 -23.89 5.86 -23.64
CA ASN A 508 -25.03 6.37 -24.38
C ASN A 508 -24.62 7.48 -25.37
N LYS A 509 -24.37 7.11 -26.62
CA LYS A 509 -23.89 8.05 -27.66
C LYS A 509 -24.84 9.21 -27.95
N GLU A 510 -26.15 9.03 -27.75
CA GLU A 510 -27.12 10.13 -27.95
C GLU A 510 -27.01 11.18 -26.84
N GLU A 511 -26.82 10.74 -25.59
CA GLU A 511 -26.57 11.62 -24.45
C GLU A 511 -25.26 12.40 -24.63
N ALA A 512 -24.18 11.71 -25.02
CA ALA A 512 -22.88 12.33 -25.29
C ALA A 512 -22.93 13.34 -26.45
N GLN A 513 -23.61 12.99 -27.55
CA GLN A 513 -23.81 13.88 -28.69
C GLN A 513 -24.59 15.14 -28.29
N LYS A 514 -25.65 15.01 -27.48
CA LYS A 514 -26.41 16.17 -26.97
C LYS A 514 -25.57 17.08 -26.10
N LEU A 515 -24.72 16.51 -25.23
CA LEU A 515 -23.77 17.29 -24.45
C LEU A 515 -22.77 18.01 -25.37
N TRP A 516 -22.21 17.32 -26.37
CA TRP A 516 -21.30 17.91 -27.34
C TRP A 516 -21.94 19.08 -28.12
N GLU A 517 -23.18 18.90 -28.60
CA GLU A 517 -23.96 19.95 -29.25
C GLU A 517 -24.23 21.12 -28.31
N ARG A 518 -24.54 20.85 -27.02
CA ARG A 518 -24.72 21.89 -26.01
C ARG A 518 -23.44 22.69 -25.79
N MET A 519 -22.30 22.03 -25.60
CA MET A 519 -21.01 22.70 -25.41
C MET A 519 -20.65 23.56 -26.64
N ASN A 520 -20.81 23.02 -27.85
CA ASN A 520 -20.52 23.75 -29.08
C ASN A 520 -21.50 24.89 -29.38
N SER A 521 -22.77 24.77 -28.97
CA SER A 521 -23.80 25.81 -29.19
C SER A 521 -23.82 26.90 -28.12
N SER A 522 -23.28 26.63 -26.94
CA SER A 522 -23.44 27.48 -25.75
C SER A 522 -22.70 28.82 -25.78
N GLY A 523 -21.84 29.11 -26.76
CA GLY A 523 -21.24 30.45 -26.81
C GLY A 523 -20.05 30.70 -27.74
N ASP A 524 -19.67 29.76 -28.61
CA ASP A 524 -18.45 29.93 -29.42
C ASP A 524 -18.64 30.54 -30.81
N ASP A 525 -19.87 30.81 -31.24
CA ASP A 525 -20.07 31.61 -32.45
C ASP A 525 -19.46 33.01 -32.31
N ASP A 526 -19.41 33.53 -31.07
CA ASP A 526 -18.80 34.83 -30.75
C ASP A 526 -17.32 34.72 -30.35
N ASN A 527 -16.79 33.51 -30.11
CA ASN A 527 -15.37 33.36 -29.81
C ASN A 527 -14.53 33.41 -31.10
N LEU A 528 -13.89 34.56 -31.35
CA LEU A 528 -13.14 34.82 -32.57
C LEU A 528 -11.84 34.01 -32.68
N LEU A 529 -11.30 33.56 -31.55
CA LEU A 529 -10.12 32.69 -31.51
C LEU A 529 -10.35 31.39 -32.29
N PHE A 530 -11.57 30.83 -32.19
CA PHE A 530 -11.95 29.57 -32.85
C PHE A 530 -12.74 29.78 -34.13
N SER A 531 -13.56 30.83 -34.20
CA SER A 531 -14.44 31.05 -35.35
C SER A 531 -13.71 31.66 -36.55
N VAL A 532 -12.55 32.31 -36.36
CA VAL A 532 -11.70 32.82 -37.43
C VAL A 532 -10.52 31.85 -37.69
N GLU A 533 -10.67 30.98 -38.68
CA GLU A 533 -9.67 29.96 -39.06
C GLU A 533 -8.24 30.49 -39.24
N GLY A 534 -7.29 30.02 -38.43
CA GLY A 534 -5.88 30.42 -38.47
C GLY A 534 -5.45 31.39 -37.36
N VAL A 535 -6.39 32.00 -36.62
CA VAL A 535 -6.06 32.86 -35.47
C VAL A 535 -5.43 32.06 -34.33
N ALA A 536 -6.07 30.95 -33.93
CA ALA A 536 -5.51 30.03 -32.94
C ALA A 536 -4.15 29.45 -33.36
N ASP A 537 -4.00 29.09 -34.64
CA ASP A 537 -2.75 28.55 -35.19
C ASP A 537 -1.61 29.58 -35.15
N SER A 538 -1.91 30.85 -35.45
CA SER A 538 -0.94 31.96 -35.39
C SER A 538 -0.47 32.22 -33.96
N LEU A 539 -1.39 32.32 -32.99
CA LEU A 539 -1.01 32.47 -31.57
C LEU A 539 -0.22 31.27 -31.06
N ALA A 540 -0.68 30.05 -31.35
CA ALA A 540 0.05 28.84 -30.95
C ALA A 540 1.46 28.81 -31.57
N GLY A 541 1.60 29.24 -32.83
CA GLY A 541 2.88 29.35 -33.53
C GLY A 541 3.85 30.37 -32.91
N LYS A 542 3.34 31.39 -32.20
CA LYS A 542 4.19 32.33 -31.45
C LYS A 542 4.77 31.75 -30.17
N CYS A 543 4.08 30.77 -29.57
CA CYS A 543 4.56 30.03 -28.41
C CYS A 543 5.51 28.87 -28.79
N ASP A 544 5.46 28.41 -30.04
CA ASP A 544 6.26 27.30 -30.62
C ASP A 544 7.63 27.80 -31.11
N TYR A 545 8.36 28.52 -30.24
CA TYR A 545 9.68 29.06 -30.57
C TYR A 545 10.75 27.99 -30.31
N ASP A 546 11.61 27.79 -31.32
CA ASP A 546 12.53 26.67 -31.51
C ASP A 546 11.87 25.37 -32.01
N TYR A 547 12.34 24.91 -33.17
CA TYR A 547 12.03 23.62 -33.83
C TYR A 547 12.20 22.37 -32.94
N ASN A 548 12.62 22.54 -31.68
CA ASN A 548 12.93 21.50 -30.71
C ASN A 548 11.87 21.35 -29.59
N HIS A 549 10.70 21.99 -29.68
CA HIS A 549 9.58 21.86 -28.70
C HIS A 549 9.93 22.19 -27.25
N ASN A 550 11.05 22.87 -27.00
CA ASN A 550 11.52 23.18 -25.64
C ASN A 550 11.21 24.62 -25.23
N GLY A 551 10.24 25.29 -25.86
CA GLY A 551 9.79 26.66 -25.53
C GLY A 551 9.31 26.80 -24.09
N ALA A 552 9.67 27.89 -23.37
CA ALA A 552 9.14 28.16 -22.02
C ALA A 552 7.60 28.26 -21.99
N LYS A 553 6.99 28.46 -23.15
CA LYS A 553 5.55 28.62 -23.38
C LYS A 553 4.99 27.53 -24.29
N GLN A 554 5.73 26.45 -24.53
CA GLN A 554 5.28 25.35 -25.39
C GLN A 554 3.93 24.81 -24.89
N TYR A 555 3.77 24.69 -23.57
CA TYR A 555 2.54 24.23 -22.95
C TYR A 555 1.31 25.09 -23.30
N VAL A 556 1.49 26.40 -23.49
CA VAL A 556 0.42 27.32 -23.96
C VAL A 556 0.08 27.04 -25.42
N SER A 557 1.09 26.83 -26.27
CA SER A 557 0.89 26.41 -27.68
C SER A 557 0.08 25.12 -27.75
N ASP A 558 0.46 24.12 -26.96
CA ASP A 558 -0.15 22.80 -26.93
C ASP A 558 -1.58 22.87 -26.38
N GLY A 559 -1.82 23.70 -25.35
CA GLY A 559 -3.14 24.02 -24.83
C GLY A 559 -4.06 24.67 -25.88
N ILE A 560 -3.58 25.70 -26.59
CA ILE A 560 -4.34 26.37 -27.67
C ILE A 560 -4.69 25.36 -28.77
N LYS A 561 -3.71 24.57 -29.22
CA LYS A 561 -3.89 23.57 -30.27
C LYS A 561 -4.90 22.49 -29.83
N ALA A 562 -4.78 21.96 -28.61
CA ALA A 562 -5.70 20.96 -28.09
C ALA A 562 -7.12 21.49 -27.97
N MET A 563 -7.28 22.67 -27.35
CA MET A 563 -8.56 23.37 -27.23
C MET A 563 -9.22 23.60 -28.59
N TYR A 564 -8.48 24.16 -29.55
CA TYR A 564 -8.99 24.43 -30.90
C TYR A 564 -9.37 23.15 -31.64
N ASN A 565 -8.52 22.12 -31.64
CA ASN A 565 -8.77 20.89 -32.36
C ASN A 565 -9.97 20.12 -31.81
N VAL A 566 -10.14 20.11 -30.48
CA VAL A 566 -11.28 19.46 -29.82
C VAL A 566 -12.56 20.23 -30.13
N LEU A 567 -12.62 21.52 -29.80
CA LEU A 567 -13.85 22.33 -29.93
C LEU A 567 -14.30 22.53 -31.39
N ARG A 568 -13.41 22.42 -32.37
CA ARG A 568 -13.77 22.51 -33.80
C ARG A 568 -14.40 21.23 -34.35
N CYS A 569 -14.41 20.13 -33.60
CA CYS A 569 -15.04 18.90 -34.06
C CYS A 569 -16.56 19.11 -34.25
N PRO A 570 -17.11 18.96 -35.48
CA PRO A 570 -18.51 19.29 -35.76
C PRO A 570 -19.50 18.34 -35.07
N ASP A 571 -19.06 17.12 -34.74
CA ASP A 571 -19.85 16.10 -34.07
C ASP A 571 -18.94 15.18 -33.24
N LEU A 572 -19.56 14.30 -32.45
CA LEU A 572 -18.84 13.35 -31.60
C LEU A 572 -17.96 12.37 -32.43
N LYS A 573 -18.35 12.04 -33.67
CA LYS A 573 -17.58 11.14 -34.53
C LYS A 573 -16.26 11.77 -34.98
N ALA A 574 -16.27 13.06 -35.28
CA ALA A 574 -15.05 13.80 -35.58
C ALA A 574 -14.11 13.85 -34.36
N LEU A 575 -14.68 14.02 -33.16
CA LEU A 575 -13.92 14.01 -31.91
C LEU A 575 -13.28 12.65 -31.63
N GLU A 576 -14.02 11.54 -31.83
CA GLU A 576 -13.50 10.17 -31.73
C GLU A 576 -12.32 9.96 -32.70
N LYS A 577 -12.45 10.43 -33.95
CA LYS A 577 -11.37 10.32 -34.95
C LYS A 577 -10.13 11.12 -34.56
N TYR A 578 -10.31 12.31 -33.97
CA TYR A 578 -9.21 13.11 -33.45
C TYR A 578 -8.48 12.36 -32.33
N GLN A 579 -9.23 11.84 -31.34
CA GLN A 579 -8.68 11.09 -30.21
C GLN A 579 -7.85 9.88 -30.66
N MET A 580 -8.37 9.07 -31.59
CA MET A 580 -7.63 7.92 -32.14
C MET A 580 -6.29 8.32 -32.79
N LYS A 581 -6.24 9.48 -33.45
CA LYS A 581 -5.03 9.97 -34.10
C LYS A 581 -3.97 10.40 -33.07
N THR A 582 -4.39 11.12 -32.03
CA THR A 582 -3.49 11.57 -30.96
C THR A 582 -2.92 10.41 -30.14
N THR A 583 -3.73 9.41 -29.78
CA THR A 583 -3.24 8.25 -29.02
C THR A 583 -2.23 7.41 -29.82
N SER A 584 -2.31 7.43 -31.16
CA SER A 584 -1.35 6.75 -32.03
C SER A 584 -0.03 7.50 -32.21
N SER A 585 0.02 8.82 -32.02
CA SER A 585 1.23 9.63 -32.25
C SER A 585 2.14 9.73 -31.02
N TYR A 586 1.60 9.59 -29.81
CA TYR A 586 2.40 9.40 -28.59
C TYR A 586 2.88 7.95 -28.55
N GLY A 587 3.97 7.66 -29.28
CA GLY A 587 4.49 6.30 -29.46
C GLY A 587 4.57 5.49 -28.16
N GLY A 588 3.75 4.44 -28.07
CA GLY A 588 3.92 3.34 -27.13
C GLY A 588 3.56 3.58 -25.66
N ILE A 589 3.37 4.83 -25.21
CA ILE A 589 2.77 5.08 -23.89
C ILE A 589 1.26 5.00 -24.06
N THR A 590 0.75 3.77 -24.09
CA THR A 590 -0.68 3.54 -23.90
C THR A 590 -1.08 4.19 -22.57
N PHE A 591 -1.93 5.22 -22.60
CA PHE A 591 -2.59 5.78 -21.41
C PHE A 591 -3.48 4.76 -20.65
N THR A 592 -3.46 3.49 -21.06
CA THR A 592 -4.02 2.35 -20.33
C THR A 592 -3.07 1.90 -19.23
N SER A 593 -2.95 2.72 -18.19
CA SER A 593 -2.72 2.21 -16.85
C SER A 593 -3.53 3.00 -15.82
N ILE A 594 -4.77 3.37 -16.16
CA ILE A 594 -5.82 3.16 -15.16
C ILE A 594 -5.92 1.65 -15.03
N PRO A 595 -5.52 1.04 -13.90
CA PRO A 595 -5.54 -0.40 -13.80
C PRO A 595 -6.99 -0.85 -14.03
N THR A 596 -7.16 -1.80 -14.93
CA THR A 596 -8.38 -2.61 -14.96
C THR A 596 -8.38 -3.39 -13.64
N PHE A 597 -9.03 -2.82 -12.63
CA PHE A 597 -9.29 -3.42 -11.34
C PHE A 597 -10.59 -4.21 -11.35
#